data_AF-A0A661M890-F1
#
_entry.id   AF-A0A661M890-F1
#
_cell.length_a   1.000
_cell.length_b   1.000
_cell.length_c   1.000
_cell.angle_alpha   90.00
_cell.angle_beta   90.00
_cell.angle_gamma   90.00
#
_symmetry.space_group_name_H-M   'P 1'
#
loop_
_entity.id
_entity.type
_entity.pdbx_description
1 polymer ?
#
loop_
_entity_poly.entity_id
_entity_poly.type
_entity_poly.pdbx_seq_one_letter_code
_entity_poly.pdbx_strand_id
1 'polypeptide(L)'
;MDGENKDYHEDTVLELRPPELRQIKDYAVLIELGGEYLCEESILGKLADGIDQCLESLRDYVFRVRRRFVGKPLHEVDISGPFDGIEGLAKALRRPDEETKEKIKEGRIGASLMEATRQMADAVQELIERVQGKTDKYRKRDLLLQAYDKLKFFAHTLFTTYKYLTRILLC
;
A
#
# COMPACT_ATOMS: atom_id res chain seq x y z
N MET A 1 -29.51 -23.52 -34.42
CA MET A 1 -28.76 -22.26 -34.60
C MET A 1 -29.60 -21.19 -33.96
N ASP A 2 -29.07 -20.57 -32.92
CA ASP A 2 -29.22 -19.14 -32.62
C ASP A 2 -28.46 -18.92 -31.31
N GLY A 3 -27.22 -18.47 -31.49
CA GLY A 3 -26.36 -18.04 -30.41
C GLY A 3 -26.84 -16.70 -29.91
N GLU A 4 -27.35 -16.65 -28.68
CA GLU A 4 -27.58 -15.40 -27.98
C GLU A 4 -26.31 -15.02 -27.23
N ASN A 5 -25.54 -14.19 -27.93
CA ASN A 5 -24.43 -13.41 -27.43
C ASN A 5 -24.95 -12.47 -26.32
N LYS A 6 -24.75 -12.82 -25.05
CA LYS A 6 -24.96 -11.89 -23.94
C LYS A 6 -23.63 -11.23 -23.64
N ASP A 7 -23.49 -10.08 -24.26
CA ASP A 7 -22.49 -9.05 -23.99
C ASP A 7 -22.52 -8.71 -22.50
N TYR A 8 -21.55 -9.24 -21.75
CA TYR A 8 -21.30 -8.84 -20.38
C TYR A 8 -20.61 -7.48 -20.40
N HIS A 9 -21.39 -6.43 -20.59
CA HIS A 9 -21.02 -5.09 -20.13
C HIS A 9 -21.04 -5.12 -18.60
N GLU A 10 -19.98 -5.71 -18.02
CA GLU A 10 -19.68 -5.56 -16.61
C GLU A 10 -19.18 -4.12 -16.43
N ASP A 11 -20.14 -3.20 -16.24
CA ASP A 11 -19.89 -1.90 -15.65
C ASP A 11 -19.41 -2.13 -14.22
N THR A 12 -18.17 -2.59 -14.08
CA THR A 12 -17.47 -2.62 -12.80
C THR A 12 -17.36 -1.16 -12.38
N VAL A 13 -18.21 -0.76 -11.44
CA VAL A 13 -18.12 0.51 -10.72
C VAL A 13 -16.66 0.65 -10.30
N LEU A 14 -15.96 1.65 -10.84
CA LEU A 14 -14.59 1.95 -10.44
C LEU A 14 -14.62 2.29 -8.95
N GLU A 15 -14.21 1.36 -8.11
CA GLU A 15 -14.03 1.65 -6.69
C GLU A 15 -12.98 2.76 -6.56
N LEU A 16 -13.33 3.86 -5.88
CA LEU A 16 -12.40 4.98 -5.68
C LEU A 16 -11.12 4.59 -4.93
N ARG A 17 -11.10 3.44 -4.26
CA ARG A 17 -9.93 2.91 -3.58
C ARG A 17 -9.79 1.41 -3.86
N PRO A 18 -8.80 1.00 -4.67
CA PRO A 18 -8.51 -0.42 -4.86
C PRO A 18 -8.20 -1.09 -3.50
N PRO A 19 -8.80 -2.26 -3.20
CA PRO A 19 -8.54 -3.00 -1.96
C PRO A 19 -7.05 -3.33 -1.76
N GLU A 20 -6.28 -3.43 -2.84
CA GLU A 20 -4.85 -3.68 -2.86
C GLU A 20 -4.07 -2.61 -2.07
N LEU A 21 -4.45 -1.33 -2.19
CA LEU A 21 -3.78 -0.25 -1.44
C LEU A 21 -4.02 -0.38 0.07
N ARG A 22 -5.20 -0.87 0.47
CA ARG A 22 -5.47 -1.14 1.88
C ARG A 22 -4.59 -2.28 2.37
N GLN A 23 -4.42 -3.32 1.57
CA GLN A 23 -3.60 -4.48 1.92
C GLN A 23 -2.11 -4.14 2.02
N ILE A 24 -1.55 -3.35 1.09
CA ILE A 24 -0.17 -2.85 1.18
C ILE A 24 0.02 -2.01 2.45
N LYS A 25 -0.96 -1.15 2.79
CA LYS A 25 -0.94 -0.37 4.04
C LYS A 25 -0.98 -1.28 5.28
N ASP A 26 -1.76 -2.37 5.26
CA ASP A 26 -1.80 -3.33 6.36
C ASP A 26 -0.46 -4.08 6.51
N TYR A 27 0.25 -4.40 5.40
CA TYR A 27 1.63 -4.89 5.44
C TYR A 27 2.62 -3.86 6.01
N ALA A 28 2.49 -2.59 5.63
CA ALA A 28 3.34 -1.51 6.13
C ALA A 28 3.25 -1.36 7.65
N VAL A 29 2.02 -1.40 8.17
CA VAL A 29 1.73 -1.43 9.61
C VAL A 29 2.37 -2.65 10.25
N LEU A 30 2.18 -3.83 9.67
CA LEU A 30 2.72 -5.07 10.24
C LEU A 30 4.25 -4.96 10.38
N ILE A 31 4.94 -4.49 9.34
CA ILE A 31 6.40 -4.32 9.33
C ILE A 31 6.85 -3.26 10.35
N GLU A 32 6.17 -2.11 10.42
CA GLU A 32 6.51 -1.05 11.36
C GLU A 32 6.40 -1.51 12.82
N LEU A 33 5.37 -2.30 13.13
CA LEU A 33 5.07 -2.72 14.49
C LEU A 33 5.79 -3.99 14.91
N GLY A 34 6.00 -4.91 13.97
CA GLY A 34 6.60 -6.20 14.25
C GLY A 34 8.11 -6.13 14.45
N GLY A 35 8.79 -5.13 13.87
CA GLY A 35 10.20 -4.84 14.13
C GLY A 35 11.07 -6.09 14.08
N GLU A 36 11.79 -6.37 15.18
CA GLU A 36 12.69 -7.51 15.31
C GLU A 36 11.99 -8.88 15.13
N TYR A 37 10.71 -9.01 15.50
CA TYR A 37 9.96 -10.26 15.37
C TYR A 37 9.64 -10.63 13.92
N LEU A 38 9.70 -9.67 13.00
CA LEU A 38 9.48 -9.90 11.58
C LEU A 38 10.78 -9.99 10.79
N CYS A 39 11.95 -9.82 11.41
CA CYS A 39 13.24 -9.84 10.72
C CYS A 39 13.68 -11.22 10.21
N GLU A 40 12.88 -12.26 10.40
CA GLU A 40 13.14 -13.56 9.78
C GLU A 40 12.96 -13.49 8.26
N GLU A 41 13.97 -13.88 7.50
CA GLU A 41 13.97 -13.81 6.03
C GLU A 41 12.78 -14.55 5.39
N SER A 42 12.34 -15.65 6.00
CA SER A 42 11.17 -16.41 5.51
C SER A 42 9.85 -15.65 5.66
N ILE A 43 9.73 -14.79 6.69
CA ILE A 43 8.56 -13.93 6.91
C ILE A 43 8.64 -12.74 5.97
N LEU A 44 9.80 -12.09 5.88
CA LEU A 44 10.01 -10.94 4.99
C LEU A 44 9.79 -11.30 3.52
N GLY A 45 10.22 -12.49 3.10
CA GLY A 45 9.95 -13.01 1.76
C GLY A 45 8.45 -13.13 1.46
N LYS A 46 7.65 -13.67 2.40
CA LYS A 46 6.19 -13.75 2.23
C LYS A 46 5.52 -12.38 2.18
N LEU A 47 6.01 -11.42 2.96
CA LEU A 47 5.51 -10.05 2.92
C LEU A 47 5.84 -9.38 1.59
N ALA A 48 7.06 -9.57 1.07
CA ALA A 48 7.45 -9.10 -0.25
C ALA A 48 6.57 -9.70 -1.36
N ASP A 49 6.32 -11.01 -1.33
CA ASP A 49 5.46 -11.69 -2.29
C ASP A 49 4.01 -11.16 -2.25
N GLY A 50 3.47 -10.93 -1.05
CA GLY A 50 2.14 -10.36 -0.86
C GLY A 50 2.04 -8.92 -1.39
N ILE A 51 3.09 -8.10 -1.20
CA ILE A 51 3.17 -6.74 -1.76
C ILE A 51 3.20 -6.80 -3.29
N ASP A 52 4.02 -7.67 -3.88
CA ASP A 52 4.13 -7.80 -5.34
C ASP A 52 2.79 -8.20 -5.98
N GLN A 53 2.05 -9.14 -5.37
CA GLN A 53 0.71 -9.53 -5.83
C GLN A 53 -0.29 -8.36 -5.79
N CYS A 54 -0.22 -7.52 -4.75
CA CYS A 54 -1.03 -6.31 -4.65
C CYS A 54 -0.65 -5.31 -5.76
N LEU A 55 0.65 -5.15 -6.04
CA LEU A 55 1.12 -4.25 -7.10
C LEU A 55 0.70 -4.72 -8.50
N GLU A 56 0.74 -6.02 -8.77
CA GLU A 56 0.28 -6.60 -10.04
C GLU A 56 -1.21 -6.31 -10.25
N SER A 57 -2.04 -6.60 -9.24
CA SER A 57 -3.47 -6.31 -9.26
C SER A 57 -3.76 -4.81 -9.42
N LEU A 58 -2.94 -3.96 -8.80
CA LEU A 58 -3.05 -2.51 -8.92
C LEU A 58 -2.65 -2.00 -10.32
N ARG A 59 -1.66 -2.61 -10.98
CA ARG A 59 -1.30 -2.30 -12.37
C ARG A 59 -2.46 -2.59 -13.31
N ASP A 60 -3.11 -3.73 -13.13
CA ASP A 60 -4.30 -4.09 -13.92
C ASP A 60 -5.44 -3.10 -13.67
N TYR A 61 -5.66 -2.70 -12.43
CA TYR A 61 -6.63 -1.67 -12.08
C TYR A 61 -6.33 -0.34 -12.79
N VAL A 62 -5.10 0.18 -12.66
CA VAL A 62 -4.67 1.43 -13.31
C VAL A 62 -4.80 1.34 -14.83
N PHE A 63 -4.46 0.20 -15.42
CA PHE A 63 -4.62 -0.04 -16.86
C PHE A 63 -6.10 0.04 -17.28
N ARG A 64 -7.02 -0.58 -16.54
CA ARG A 64 -8.48 -0.47 -16.78
C ARG A 64 -8.98 0.97 -16.66
N VAL A 65 -8.50 1.72 -15.67
CA VAL A 65 -8.84 3.15 -15.49
C VAL A 65 -8.39 3.95 -16.73
N ARG A 66 -7.14 3.76 -17.16
CA ARG A 66 -6.57 4.45 -18.34
C ARG A 66 -7.35 4.14 -19.61
N ARG A 67 -7.74 2.88 -19.86
CA ARG A 67 -8.51 2.52 -21.06
C ARG A 67 -9.90 3.15 -21.14
N ARG A 68 -10.53 3.45 -20.01
CA ARG A 68 -11.81 4.17 -19.97
C ARG A 68 -11.67 5.64 -20.41
N PHE A 69 -10.45 6.17 -20.48
CA PHE A 69 -10.18 7.51 -20.99
C PHE A 69 -9.82 7.47 -22.49
N VAL A 70 -10.71 7.96 -23.34
CA VAL A 70 -10.54 8.01 -24.80
C VAL A 70 -9.85 9.29 -25.31
N GLY A 71 -9.45 10.20 -24.41
CA GLY A 71 -8.74 11.44 -24.74
C GLY A 71 -7.22 11.34 -24.57
N LYS A 72 -6.43 12.00 -25.42
CA LYS A 72 -4.98 12.14 -25.22
C LYS A 72 -4.69 13.12 -24.08
N PRO A 73 -3.98 12.75 -23.00
CA PRO A 73 -3.54 13.70 -22.00
C PRO A 73 -2.25 14.42 -22.47
N LEU A 74 -2.21 15.75 -22.38
CA LEU A 74 -0.97 16.53 -22.58
C LEU A 74 0.04 16.36 -21.42
N HIS A 75 -0.35 15.70 -20.32
CA HIS A 75 0.50 15.36 -19.18
C HIS A 75 0.00 14.03 -18.60
N GLU A 76 0.75 12.96 -18.83
CA GLU A 76 0.46 11.64 -18.26
C GLU A 76 0.63 11.72 -16.74
N VAL A 77 -0.35 11.27 -15.94
CA VAL A 77 -0.18 11.19 -14.48
C VAL A 77 0.96 10.20 -14.23
N ASP A 78 2.04 10.66 -13.59
CA ASP A 78 3.18 9.82 -13.24
C ASP A 78 2.78 8.87 -12.12
N ILE A 79 2.44 7.65 -12.52
CA ILE A 79 2.13 6.54 -11.63
C ILE A 79 3.34 5.61 -11.48
N SER A 80 4.34 5.74 -12.36
CA SER A 80 5.57 4.93 -12.34
C SER A 80 6.38 5.14 -11.06
N GLY A 81 6.61 6.39 -10.67
CA GLY A 81 7.39 6.69 -9.47
C GLY A 81 6.87 6.00 -8.20
N PRO A 82 5.56 6.11 -7.88
CA PRO A 82 4.97 5.39 -6.75
C PRO A 82 5.08 3.86 -6.85
N PHE A 83 4.98 3.28 -8.05
CA PHE A 83 5.16 1.82 -8.24
C PHE A 83 6.59 1.41 -7.92
N ASP A 84 7.57 2.13 -8.46
CA ASP A 84 8.99 1.85 -8.28
C ASP A 84 9.39 1.96 -6.80
N GLY A 85 8.79 2.93 -6.07
CA GLY A 85 9.00 3.08 -4.64
C GLY A 85 8.54 1.86 -3.83
N ILE A 86 7.34 1.34 -4.11
CA ILE A 86 6.81 0.15 -3.41
C ILE A 86 7.58 -1.12 -3.83
N GLU A 87 7.87 -1.28 -5.13
CA GLU A 87 8.68 -2.41 -5.62
C GLU A 87 10.09 -2.42 -5.01
N GLY A 88 10.72 -1.26 -4.88
CA GLY A 88 12.05 -1.13 -4.27
C GLY A 88 12.04 -1.64 -2.83
N LEU A 89 11.00 -1.32 -2.08
CA LEU A 89 10.82 -1.80 -0.70
C LEU A 89 10.53 -3.31 -0.67
N ALA A 90 9.68 -3.83 -1.58
CA ALA A 90 9.44 -5.27 -1.69
C ALA A 90 10.72 -6.05 -2.01
N LYS A 91 11.57 -5.53 -2.91
CA LYS A 91 12.88 -6.11 -3.22
C LYS A 91 13.80 -6.13 -2.00
N ALA A 92 13.83 -5.05 -1.22
CA ALA A 92 14.61 -4.97 0.02
C ALA A 92 14.12 -5.98 1.06
N LEU A 93 12.79 -6.19 1.18
CA LEU A 93 12.21 -7.22 2.05
C LEU A 93 12.54 -8.64 1.60
N ARG A 94 12.57 -8.91 0.29
CA ARG A 94 12.84 -10.25 -0.24
C ARG A 94 14.28 -10.71 0.00
N ARG A 95 15.24 -9.79 0.00
CA ARG A 95 16.66 -10.07 0.27
C ARG A 95 17.24 -8.97 1.16
N PRO A 96 16.94 -9.01 2.47
CA PRO A 96 17.33 -7.96 3.38
C PRO A 96 18.82 -8.08 3.72
N ASP A 97 19.59 -7.04 3.44
CA ASP A 97 20.93 -6.88 3.99
C ASP A 97 20.87 -6.44 5.47
N GLU A 98 22.02 -6.41 6.16
CA GLU A 98 22.08 -6.04 7.57
C GLU A 98 21.55 -4.63 7.84
N GLU A 99 21.77 -3.68 6.92
CA GLU A 99 21.22 -2.33 7.03
C GLU A 99 19.69 -2.33 6.94
N THR A 100 19.13 -3.12 6.02
CA THR A 100 17.69 -3.30 5.85
C THR A 100 17.08 -3.97 7.08
N LYS A 101 17.72 -4.99 7.64
CA LYS A 101 17.29 -5.63 8.89
C LYS A 101 17.25 -4.65 10.05
N GLU A 102 18.26 -3.82 10.22
CA GLU A 102 18.25 -2.76 11.25
C GLU A 102 17.12 -1.75 11.00
N LYS A 103 16.91 -1.30 9.75
CA LYS A 103 15.78 -0.41 9.41
C LYS A 103 14.41 -1.05 9.67
N ILE A 104 14.27 -2.37 9.52
CA ILE A 104 13.05 -3.10 9.87
C ILE A 104 12.85 -3.11 11.38
N LYS A 105 13.89 -3.43 12.17
CA LYS A 105 13.83 -3.39 13.64
C LYS A 105 13.42 -2.04 14.18
N GLU A 106 13.88 -0.96 13.54
CA GLU A 106 13.53 0.41 13.87
C GLU A 106 12.15 0.86 13.32
N GLY A 107 11.46 0.00 12.57
CA GLY A 107 10.16 0.29 11.94
C GLY A 107 10.24 1.24 10.73
N ARG A 108 11.43 1.64 10.30
CA ARG A 108 11.62 2.60 9.20
C ARG A 108 11.14 2.07 7.85
N ILE A 109 11.33 0.78 7.57
CA ILE A 109 10.84 0.18 6.31
C ILE A 109 9.31 0.22 6.25
N GLY A 110 8.63 -0.06 7.36
CA GLY A 110 7.17 0.04 7.44
C GLY A 110 6.68 1.47 7.20
N ALA A 111 7.31 2.46 7.84
CA ALA A 111 7.01 3.87 7.62
C ALA A 111 7.24 4.31 6.15
N SER A 112 8.34 3.89 5.54
CA SER A 112 8.62 4.16 4.12
C SER A 112 7.58 3.51 3.19
N LEU A 113 7.17 2.26 3.47
CA LEU A 113 6.15 1.57 2.69
C LEU A 113 4.80 2.26 2.80
N MET A 114 4.46 2.79 3.98
CA MET A 114 3.22 3.51 4.18
C MET A 114 3.20 4.85 3.42
N GLU A 115 4.32 5.57 3.40
CA GLU A 115 4.47 6.80 2.63
C GLU A 115 4.36 6.53 1.11
N ALA A 116 5.03 5.48 0.61
CA ALA A 116 4.93 5.09 -0.79
C ALA A 116 3.49 4.66 -1.17
N THR A 117 2.81 3.94 -0.28
CA THR A 117 1.39 3.57 -0.45
C THR A 117 0.48 4.79 -0.50
N ARG A 118 0.77 5.83 0.29
CA ARG A 118 0.04 7.10 0.25
C ARG A 118 0.21 7.81 -1.09
N GLN A 119 1.45 7.94 -1.57
CA GLN A 119 1.74 8.56 -2.86
C GLN A 119 1.05 7.82 -4.00
N MET A 120 1.01 6.48 -3.93
CA MET A 120 0.27 5.67 -4.90
C MET A 120 -1.24 5.94 -4.85
N ALA A 121 -1.82 6.01 -3.65
CA ALA A 121 -3.24 6.32 -3.49
C ALA A 121 -3.60 7.70 -4.08
N ASP A 122 -2.74 8.70 -3.87
CA ASP A 122 -2.91 10.04 -4.41
C ASP A 122 -2.82 10.04 -5.95
N ALA A 123 -1.85 9.33 -6.52
CA ALA A 123 -1.68 9.22 -7.97
C ALA A 123 -2.85 8.47 -8.65
N VAL A 124 -3.34 7.38 -8.05
CA VAL A 124 -4.51 6.64 -8.54
C VAL A 124 -5.77 7.49 -8.45
N GLN A 125 -5.95 8.24 -7.36
CA GLN A 125 -7.08 9.14 -7.19
C GLN A 125 -7.04 10.28 -8.24
N GLU A 126 -5.88 10.89 -8.47
CA GLU A 126 -5.71 11.92 -9.50
C GLU A 126 -6.05 11.37 -10.89
N LEU A 127 -5.62 10.14 -11.19
CA LEU A 127 -5.99 9.48 -12.44
C LEU A 127 -7.52 9.32 -12.55
N ILE A 128 -8.19 8.79 -11.52
CA ILE A 128 -9.65 8.60 -11.53
C ILE A 128 -10.39 9.93 -11.69
N GLU A 129 -9.98 10.98 -10.97
CA GLU A 129 -10.57 12.32 -11.05
C GLU A 129 -10.47 12.90 -12.45
N ARG A 130 -9.30 12.77 -13.10
CA ARG A 130 -9.12 13.16 -14.49
C ARG A 130 -10.00 12.35 -15.44
N VAL A 131 -10.10 11.03 -15.23
CA VAL A 131 -10.96 10.17 -16.06
C VAL A 131 -12.44 10.54 -15.93
N GLN A 132 -12.88 10.92 -14.73
CA GLN A 132 -14.27 11.32 -14.48
C GLN A 132 -14.58 12.77 -14.85
N GLY A 133 -13.59 13.56 -15.28
CA GLY A 133 -13.76 14.99 -15.55
C GLY A 133 -14.14 15.82 -14.31
N LYS A 134 -13.97 15.26 -13.11
CA LYS A 134 -14.31 15.91 -11.84
C LYS A 134 -13.06 16.54 -11.24
N THR A 135 -12.96 17.86 -11.32
CA THR A 135 -11.99 18.65 -10.57
C THR A 135 -12.54 19.02 -9.19
N ASP A 136 -12.88 18.04 -8.35
CA ASP A 136 -13.23 18.34 -6.96
C ASP A 136 -12.01 18.19 -6.07
N LYS A 137 -11.31 19.32 -5.91
CA LYS A 137 -10.36 19.51 -4.82
C LYS A 137 -11.08 19.28 -3.49
N TYR A 138 -10.44 18.47 -2.66
CA TYR A 138 -10.45 18.47 -1.19
C TYR A 138 -11.23 17.37 -0.45
N ARG A 139 -10.49 16.83 0.55
CA ARG A 139 -10.94 16.49 1.92
C ARG A 139 -11.19 15.03 2.27
N LYS A 140 -10.20 14.14 2.06
CA LYS A 140 -10.09 12.89 2.84
C LYS A 140 -8.68 12.55 3.35
N ARG A 141 -7.76 13.54 3.31
CA ARG A 141 -6.39 13.45 3.85
C ARG A 141 -6.38 13.10 5.35
N ASP A 142 -7.36 13.64 6.09
CA ASP A 142 -7.45 13.42 7.54
C ASP A 142 -7.83 11.99 7.93
N LEU A 143 -8.53 11.22 7.08
CA LEU A 143 -9.01 9.91 7.50
C LEU A 143 -7.89 8.88 7.59
N LEU A 144 -6.90 8.97 6.70
CA LEU A 144 -5.73 8.08 6.69
C LEU A 144 -4.74 8.46 7.79
N LEU A 145 -4.46 9.76 7.95
CA LEU A 145 -3.63 10.27 9.05
C LEU A 145 -4.23 9.94 10.42
N GLN A 146 -5.53 10.16 10.60
CA GLN A 146 -6.18 9.92 11.88
C GLN A 146 -6.31 8.43 12.23
N ALA A 147 -6.46 7.55 11.22
CA ALA A 147 -6.42 6.11 11.45
C ALA A 147 -5.00 5.63 11.82
N TYR A 148 -3.98 6.19 11.17
CA TYR A 148 -2.59 5.88 11.46
C TYR A 148 -2.13 6.39 12.84
N ASP A 149 -2.41 7.66 13.18
CA ASP A 149 -2.03 8.23 14.48
C ASP A 149 -2.67 7.45 15.63
N LYS A 150 -3.93 7.02 15.47
CA LYS A 150 -4.60 6.15 16.45
C LYS A 150 -3.90 4.80 16.56
N LEU A 151 -3.59 4.16 15.44
CA LEU A 151 -2.96 2.84 15.44
C LEU A 151 -1.54 2.88 16.02
N LYS A 152 -0.76 3.91 15.69
CA LYS A 152 0.56 4.17 16.27
C LYS A 152 0.48 4.36 17.78
N PHE A 153 -0.53 5.08 18.27
CA PHE A 153 -0.73 5.26 19.71
C PHE A 153 -1.03 3.93 20.41
N PHE A 154 -1.91 3.09 19.84
CA PHE A 154 -2.22 1.77 20.40
C PHE A 154 -1.01 0.84 20.40
N ALA A 155 -0.25 0.82 19.31
CA ALA A 155 0.92 -0.04 19.20
C ALA A 155 2.07 0.41 20.09
N HIS A 156 2.33 1.72 20.21
CA HIS A 156 3.31 2.25 21.16
C HIS A 156 2.92 1.89 22.60
N THR A 157 1.64 1.93 22.95
CA THR A 157 1.16 1.55 24.28
C THR A 157 1.36 0.05 24.53
N LEU A 158 1.07 -0.81 23.55
CA LEU A 158 1.30 -2.26 23.67
C LEU A 158 2.78 -2.60 23.74
N PHE A 159 3.61 -1.98 22.91
CA PHE A 159 5.06 -2.20 22.88
C PHE A 159 5.74 -1.75 24.18
N THR A 160 5.40 -0.58 24.72
CA THR A 160 5.95 -0.14 26.01
C THR A 160 5.51 -1.07 27.12
N THR A 161 4.22 -1.39 27.21
CA THR A 161 3.69 -2.27 28.25
C THR A 161 4.32 -3.67 28.19
N TYR A 162 4.51 -4.22 26.99
CA TYR A 162 5.18 -5.50 26.79
C TYR A 162 6.66 -5.45 27.20
N LYS A 163 7.40 -4.40 26.77
CA LYS A 163 8.81 -4.20 27.15
C LYS A 163 9.01 -4.10 28.66
N TYR A 164 8.08 -3.46 29.39
CA TYR A 164 8.10 -3.41 30.85
C TYR A 164 7.75 -4.75 31.48
N LEU A 165 6.74 -5.46 30.95
CA LEU A 165 6.37 -6.79 31.42
C LEU A 165 7.50 -7.82 31.25
N THR A 166 8.19 -7.82 30.11
CA THR A 166 9.35 -8.69 29.89
C THR A 166 10.51 -8.35 30.83
N ARG A 167 10.68 -7.08 31.22
CA ARG A 167 11.72 -6.69 32.19
C ARG A 167 11.40 -7.10 33.63
N ILE A 168 10.12 -7.17 33.98
CA ILE A 168 9.66 -7.58 35.31
C ILE A 168 9.68 -9.11 35.45
N LEU A 169 9.35 -9.84 34.38
CA LEU A 169 9.34 -11.32 34.36
C LEU A 169 10.72 -11.96 34.19
N LEU A 170 11.75 -11.18 33.76
CA LEU A 170 13.15 -11.63 33.69
C LEU A 170 13.99 -11.25 34.92
N CYS A 171 13.37 -10.69 35.96
CA CYS A 171 13.96 -10.55 37.30
C CYS A 171 13.53 -11.72 38.19
#